data_AF-A0A6J1WH21-F1
#
_entry.id   AF-A0A6J1WH21-F1
#
_cell.length_a   1.000
_cell.length_b   1.000
_cell.length_c   1.000
_cell.angle_alpha   90.00
_cell.angle_beta   90.00
_cell.angle_gamma   90.00
#
_symmetry.space_group_name_H-M   'P 1'
#
loop_
_entity.id
_entity.type
_entity.pdbx_description
1 polymer ?
#
loop_
_entity_poly.entity_id
_entity_poly.type
_entity_poly.pdbx_seq_one_letter_code
_entity_poly.pdbx_strand_id
1 'polypeptide(L)'
;MAAFKTLRDICNNFEADLQQSSKELFSANVGEKAEDVIAKKMQDLSLFTSKLRLLKANTLSLTPEITEQEKTEETVLNSFGDTATTKVLEQHIVKFLTQSHAVQSLITTADKDLQPEMIERKEKIIETMKLYQQQESQLRHLDALLKEKEAQLAAVRAQWDEELLLMRDMSDKIEDIEVDVSGPLHVKLRKLVDKLELMRWLLGKLVISRTHDYDWFADPHSRLSALKIIRTPNTLETFTGAS
;
A
#
# COMPACT_ATOMS: atom_id res chain seq x y z
N MET A 1 -24.73 -26.77 -33.50
CA MET A 1 -24.22 -25.45 -33.96
C MET A 1 -24.33 -24.33 -32.91
N ALA A 2 -25.24 -24.39 -31.94
CA ALA A 2 -25.41 -23.33 -30.93
C ALA A 2 -24.21 -23.17 -29.96
N ALA A 3 -23.64 -24.28 -29.45
CA ALA A 3 -22.56 -24.24 -28.46
C ALA A 3 -21.23 -23.66 -28.98
N PHE A 4 -20.93 -23.83 -30.27
CA PHE A 4 -19.74 -23.22 -30.89
C PHE A 4 -19.92 -21.72 -31.12
N LYS A 5 -21.14 -21.28 -31.39
CA LYS A 5 -21.45 -19.85 -31.52
C LYS A 5 -21.31 -19.16 -30.17
N THR A 6 -21.86 -19.74 -29.10
CA THR A 6 -21.72 -19.21 -27.74
C THR A 6 -20.27 -19.15 -27.28
N LEU A 7 -19.45 -20.16 -27.61
CA LEU A 7 -18.03 -20.18 -27.24
C LEU A 7 -17.24 -19.11 -28.01
N ARG A 8 -17.54 -18.93 -29.30
CA ARG A 8 -16.96 -17.85 -30.11
C ARG A 8 -17.36 -16.47 -29.58
N ASP A 9 -18.62 -16.29 -29.18
CA ASP A 9 -19.11 -15.03 -28.63
C ASP A 9 -18.45 -14.73 -27.27
N ILE A 10 -18.22 -15.74 -26.42
CA ILE A 10 -17.47 -15.61 -25.16
C ILE A 10 -16.01 -15.23 -25.42
N CYS A 11 -15.33 -15.87 -26.38
CA CYS A 11 -13.94 -15.54 -26.71
C CYS A 11 -13.81 -14.10 -27.24
N ASN A 12 -14.74 -13.67 -28.11
CA ASN A 12 -14.72 -12.31 -28.65
C ASN A 12 -15.00 -11.26 -27.55
N ASN A 13 -15.91 -11.55 -26.62
CA ASN A 13 -16.18 -10.66 -25.49
C ASN A 13 -14.97 -10.58 -24.55
N PHE A 14 -14.33 -11.72 -24.27
CA PHE A 14 -13.12 -11.75 -23.46
C PHE A 14 -11.96 -10.98 -24.10
N GLU A 15 -11.80 -11.08 -25.42
CA GLU A 15 -10.82 -10.29 -26.18
C GLU A 15 -11.13 -8.78 -26.09
N ALA A 16 -12.41 -8.40 -26.20
CA ALA A 16 -12.83 -7.02 -26.03
C ALA A 16 -12.55 -6.49 -24.61
N ASP A 17 -12.83 -7.30 -23.58
CA ASP A 17 -12.58 -6.96 -22.17
C ASP A 17 -11.08 -6.83 -21.88
N LEU A 18 -10.25 -7.69 -22.48
CA LEU A 18 -8.78 -7.60 -22.39
C LEU A 18 -8.25 -6.34 -23.08
N GLN A 19 -8.76 -6.01 -24.27
CA GLN A 19 -8.37 -4.80 -24.97
C GLN A 19 -8.82 -3.54 -24.23
N GLN A 20 -9.98 -3.57 -23.58
CA GLN A 20 -10.45 -2.48 -22.74
C GLN A 20 -9.60 -2.33 -21.48
N SER A 21 -9.34 -3.40 -20.75
CA SER A 21 -8.48 -3.39 -19.55
C SER A 21 -7.05 -2.95 -19.88
N SER A 22 -6.53 -3.38 -21.03
CA SER A 22 -5.25 -2.93 -21.57
C SER A 22 -5.26 -1.43 -21.86
N LYS A 23 -6.27 -0.91 -22.56
CA LYS A 23 -6.41 0.53 -22.79
C LYS A 23 -6.54 1.32 -21.49
N GLU A 24 -7.25 0.82 -20.49
CA GLU A 24 -7.37 1.46 -19.17
C GLU A 24 -6.03 1.47 -18.42
N LEU A 25 -5.24 0.39 -18.48
CA LEU A 25 -3.89 0.33 -17.90
C LEU A 25 -2.90 1.27 -18.62
N PHE A 26 -2.98 1.38 -19.94
CA PHE A 26 -2.11 2.25 -20.73
C PHE A 26 -2.55 3.73 -20.75
N SER A 27 -3.82 4.01 -20.46
CA SER A 27 -4.35 5.39 -20.33
C SER A 27 -4.45 5.87 -18.88
N ALA A 28 -4.20 5.00 -17.91
CA ALA A 28 -3.94 5.40 -16.53
C ALA A 28 -2.67 6.25 -16.50
N ASN A 29 -2.86 7.57 -16.59
CA ASN A 29 -1.82 8.53 -16.28
C ASN A 29 -1.30 8.19 -14.88
N VAL A 30 -0.08 7.66 -14.82
CA VAL A 30 0.68 7.55 -13.58
C VAL A 30 0.85 8.99 -13.11
N GLY A 31 -0.03 9.43 -12.21
CA GLY A 31 0.13 10.68 -11.50
C GLY A 31 1.53 10.73 -10.88
N GLU A 32 2.08 11.93 -10.70
CA GLU A 32 3.42 12.12 -10.14
C GLU A 32 3.68 11.10 -9.03
N LYS A 33 4.68 10.24 -9.23
CA LYS A 33 4.98 9.18 -8.26
C LYS A 33 5.20 9.87 -6.91
N ALA A 34 4.65 9.29 -5.84
CA ALA A 34 4.77 9.87 -4.50
C ALA A 34 6.24 10.19 -4.15
N GLU A 35 7.17 9.38 -4.64
CA GLU A 35 8.62 9.57 -4.53
C GLU A 35 9.10 10.89 -5.15
N ASP A 36 8.61 11.28 -6.33
CA ASP A 36 8.98 12.54 -6.99
C ASP A 36 8.43 13.76 -6.24
N VAL A 37 7.22 13.64 -5.69
CA VAL A 37 6.60 14.68 -4.86
C VAL A 37 7.39 14.84 -3.56
N ILE A 38 7.77 13.74 -2.92
CA ILE A 38 8.58 13.75 -1.69
C ILE A 38 9.96 14.34 -1.96
N ALA A 39 10.61 13.98 -3.07
CA ALA A 39 11.90 14.52 -3.47
C ALA A 39 11.86 16.04 -3.66
N LYS A 40 10.85 16.57 -4.37
CA LYS A 40 10.62 18.02 -4.52
C LYS A 40 10.42 18.70 -3.15
N LYS A 41 9.60 18.11 -2.27
CA LYS A 41 9.36 18.67 -0.93
C LYS A 41 10.60 18.67 -0.03
N MET A 42 11.45 17.64 -0.11
CA MET A 42 12.73 17.62 0.59
C MET A 42 13.67 18.72 0.08
N GLN A 43 13.71 18.92 -1.23
CA GLN A 43 14.52 19.97 -1.84
C GLN A 43 14.03 21.37 -1.41
N ASP A 44 12.72 21.61 -1.43
CA ASP A 44 12.10 22.84 -0.94
C ASP A 44 12.41 23.09 0.54
N LEU A 45 12.30 22.07 1.39
CA LEU A 45 12.63 22.16 2.82
C LEU A 45 14.10 22.53 3.05
N SER A 46 15.03 21.99 2.25
CA SER A 46 16.44 22.35 2.34
C SER A 46 16.68 23.82 1.98
N LEU A 47 15.96 24.32 0.98
CA LEU A 47 16.01 25.71 0.51
C LEU A 47 15.41 26.66 1.56
N PHE A 48 14.26 26.30 2.15
CA PHE A 48 13.68 27.11 3.23
C PHE A 48 14.56 27.11 4.49
N THR A 49 15.17 25.98 4.83
CA THR A 49 16.06 25.88 5.99
C THR A 49 17.30 26.75 5.80
N SER A 50 17.89 26.77 4.60
CA SER A 50 19.03 27.65 4.29
C SER A 50 18.64 29.12 4.29
N LYS A 51 17.47 29.50 3.72
CA LYS A 51 16.92 30.86 3.85
C LYS A 51 16.70 31.27 5.31
N LEU A 52 16.18 30.37 6.14
CA LEU A 52 15.94 30.64 7.56
C LEU A 52 17.26 30.85 8.32
N ARG A 53 18.30 30.07 8.01
CA ARG A 53 19.65 30.33 8.55
C ARG A 53 20.20 31.68 8.11
N LEU A 54 20.02 32.05 6.84
CA LEU A 54 20.46 33.36 6.34
C LEU A 54 19.70 34.51 6.99
N LEU A 55 18.38 34.38 7.19
CA LEU A 55 17.59 35.37 7.91
C LEU A 55 18.02 35.49 9.37
N LYS A 56 18.24 34.37 10.07
CA LYS A 56 18.78 34.37 11.44
C LYS A 56 20.16 35.00 11.52
N ALA A 57 21.04 34.70 10.57
CA ALA A 57 22.36 35.31 10.49
C ALA A 57 22.26 36.83 10.24
N ASN A 58 21.33 37.25 9.37
CA ASN A 58 21.07 38.67 9.07
C ASN A 58 20.56 39.40 10.33
N THR A 59 19.63 38.81 11.08
CA THR A 59 19.14 39.39 12.35
C THR A 59 20.20 39.44 13.45
N LEU A 60 21.23 38.58 13.40
CA LEU A 60 22.35 38.59 14.35
C LEU A 60 23.46 39.56 13.92
N SER A 61 23.60 39.88 12.64
CA SER A 61 24.58 40.83 12.11
C SER A 61 24.10 42.29 12.12
N LEU A 62 22.79 42.53 12.19
CA LEU A 62 22.22 43.84 12.46
C LEU A 62 22.41 44.13 13.96
N THR A 63 23.33 45.04 14.28
CA THR A 63 23.35 45.72 15.58
C THR A 63 21.94 46.21 15.91
N PRO A 64 21.50 46.18 17.19
CA PRO A 64 20.16 46.60 17.56
C PRO A 64 20.06 48.13 17.43
N GLU A 65 19.92 48.62 16.20
CA GLU A 65 19.28 49.90 15.96
C GLU A 65 17.83 49.73 16.41
N ILE A 66 17.43 50.56 17.38
CA ILE A 66 16.04 50.74 17.75
C ILE A 66 15.36 51.30 16.50
N THR A 67 14.88 50.41 15.64
CA THR A 67 14.02 50.78 14.53
C THR A 67 12.69 51.18 15.16
N GLU A 68 12.41 52.48 15.24
CA GLU A 68 11.05 52.97 15.41
C GLU A 68 10.21 52.32 14.30
N GLN A 69 9.34 51.38 14.69
CA GLN A 69 8.36 50.84 13.76
C GLN A 69 7.49 52.00 13.30
N GLU A 70 7.43 52.25 11.99
CA GLU A 70 6.45 53.19 11.43
C GLU A 70 5.06 52.74 11.89
N LYS A 71 4.39 53.60 12.67
CA LYS A 71 3.06 53.37 13.21
C LYS A 71 2.04 53.46 12.08
N THR A 72 1.95 52.43 11.26
CA THR A 72 0.82 52.24 10.35
C THR A 72 -0.38 51.78 11.17
N GLU A 73 -1.58 52.29 10.88
CA GLU A 73 -2.78 52.00 11.67
C GLU A 73 -3.04 50.49 11.84
N GLU A 74 -2.68 49.68 10.84
CA GLU A 74 -2.82 48.21 10.85
C GLU A 74 -1.81 47.48 11.75
N THR A 75 -0.55 47.92 11.82
CA THR A 75 0.47 47.31 12.71
C THR A 75 0.20 47.65 14.17
N VAL A 76 -0.31 48.87 14.42
CA VAL A 76 -0.78 49.31 15.72
C VAL A 76 -2.01 48.48 16.14
N LEU A 77 -3.01 48.31 15.26
CA LEU A 77 -4.21 47.51 15.57
C LEU A 77 -3.89 46.05 15.88
N ASN A 78 -2.99 45.42 15.11
CA ASN A 78 -2.57 44.04 15.33
C ASN A 78 -1.78 43.88 16.65
N SER A 79 -0.86 44.81 16.96
CA SER A 79 -0.14 44.80 18.23
C SER A 79 -1.06 44.97 19.45
N PHE A 80 -2.12 45.78 19.32
CA PHE A 80 -3.17 45.90 20.34
C PHE A 80 -4.05 44.66 20.43
N GLY A 81 -4.34 43.99 19.30
CA GLY A 81 -5.03 42.70 19.26
C GLY A 81 -4.25 41.61 20.00
N ASP A 82 -2.95 41.49 19.72
CA ASP A 82 -2.06 40.54 20.39
C ASP A 82 -1.88 40.88 21.88
N THR A 83 -1.83 42.18 22.22
CA THR A 83 -1.77 42.62 23.63
C THR A 83 -3.09 42.38 24.36
N ALA A 84 -4.23 42.49 23.68
CA ALA A 84 -5.54 42.21 24.27
C ALA A 84 -5.73 40.71 24.49
N THR A 85 -5.35 39.88 23.53
CA THR A 85 -5.44 38.41 23.65
C THR A 85 -4.51 37.88 24.75
N THR A 86 -3.28 38.39 24.85
CA THR A 86 -2.36 38.03 25.94
C THR A 86 -2.92 38.43 27.30
N LYS A 87 -3.47 39.64 27.47
CA LYS A 87 -4.11 40.05 28.73
C LYS A 87 -5.34 39.20 29.09
N VAL A 88 -6.15 38.80 28.10
CA VAL A 88 -7.29 37.91 28.33
C VAL A 88 -6.80 36.53 28.80
N LEU A 89 -5.74 36.00 28.18
CA LEU A 89 -5.12 34.74 28.60
C LEU A 89 -4.55 34.85 30.00
N GLU A 90 -3.82 35.93 30.33
CA GLU A 90 -3.30 36.17 31.68
C GLU A 90 -4.42 36.22 32.73
N GLN A 91 -5.50 36.95 32.46
CA GLN A 91 -6.65 36.99 33.36
C GLN A 91 -7.28 35.61 33.56
N HIS A 92 -7.37 34.79 32.50
CA HIS A 92 -7.85 33.43 32.64
C HIS A 92 -6.90 32.56 33.44
N ILE A 93 -5.59 32.62 33.19
CA ILE A 93 -4.57 31.89 33.95
C ILE A 93 -4.64 32.24 35.44
N VAL A 94 -4.74 33.53 35.78
CA VAL A 94 -4.86 33.99 37.17
C VAL A 94 -6.17 33.50 37.81
N LYS A 95 -7.29 33.54 37.08
CA LYS A 95 -8.57 32.98 37.56
C LYS A 95 -8.48 31.48 37.82
N PHE A 96 -7.86 30.72 36.91
CA PHE A 96 -7.66 29.28 37.10
C PHE A 96 -6.74 28.97 38.26
N LEU A 97 -5.62 29.70 38.42
CA LEU A 97 -4.70 29.52 39.54
C LEU A 97 -5.36 29.81 40.88
N THR A 98 -6.11 30.91 40.97
CA THR A 98 -6.82 31.28 42.21
C THR A 98 -7.95 30.29 42.54
N GLN A 99 -8.69 29.82 41.53
CA GLN A 99 -9.68 28.75 41.71
C GLN A 99 -9.05 27.42 42.13
N SER A 100 -7.93 27.03 41.51
CA SER A 100 -7.19 25.82 41.88
C SER A 100 -6.66 25.88 43.31
N HIS A 101 -6.11 27.03 43.71
CA HIS A 101 -5.66 27.24 45.09
C HIS A 101 -6.84 27.20 46.08
N ALA A 102 -8.00 27.77 45.72
CA ALA A 102 -9.20 27.71 46.53
C ALA A 102 -9.70 26.26 46.69
N VAL A 103 -9.77 25.48 45.61
CA VAL A 103 -10.14 24.06 45.65
C VAL A 103 -9.14 23.24 46.46
N GLN A 104 -7.84 23.47 46.27
CA GLN A 104 -6.80 22.80 47.03
C GLN A 104 -6.90 23.14 48.53
N SER A 105 -7.13 24.41 48.86
CA SER A 105 -7.34 24.83 50.25
C SER A 105 -8.55 24.12 50.86
N LEU A 106 -9.68 24.04 50.14
CA LEU A 106 -10.90 23.35 50.56
C LEU A 106 -10.70 21.85 50.81
N ILE A 107 -9.95 21.18 49.93
CA ILE A 107 -9.65 19.75 50.06
C ILE A 107 -8.71 19.48 51.25
N THR A 108 -7.74 20.37 51.49
CA THR A 108 -6.73 20.21 52.57
C THR A 108 -7.22 20.63 53.95
N THR A 109 -8.18 21.54 54.06
CA THR A 109 -8.77 21.93 55.36
C THR A 109 -9.54 20.79 56.01
N ALA A 110 -9.41 20.64 57.33
CA ALA A 110 -10.08 19.61 58.11
C ALA A 110 -11.59 19.87 58.23
N ASP A 111 -12.40 18.82 58.15
CA ASP A 111 -13.88 18.93 58.07
C ASP A 111 -14.53 19.60 59.29
N LYS A 112 -13.82 19.66 60.42
CA LYS A 112 -14.29 20.29 61.67
C LYS A 112 -14.43 21.81 61.57
N ASP A 113 -13.70 22.43 60.64
CA ASP A 113 -13.64 23.89 60.47
C ASP A 113 -14.52 24.37 59.29
N LEU A 114 -15.21 23.45 58.62
CA LEU A 114 -15.97 23.70 57.40
C LEU A 114 -17.48 23.78 57.66
N GLN A 115 -18.15 24.67 56.94
CA GLN A 115 -19.62 24.72 56.89
C GLN A 115 -20.17 23.48 56.17
N PRO A 116 -21.36 22.99 56.54
CA PRO A 116 -21.92 21.74 56.00
C PRO A 116 -22.05 21.74 54.46
N GLU A 117 -22.43 22.86 53.85
CA GLU A 117 -22.50 22.99 52.38
C GLU A 117 -21.13 22.86 51.69
N MET A 118 -20.05 23.27 52.36
CA MET A 118 -18.68 23.18 51.85
C MET A 118 -18.12 21.77 51.99
N ILE A 119 -18.60 21.00 52.96
CA ILE A 119 -18.29 19.57 53.13
C ILE A 119 -18.91 18.76 51.97
N GLU A 120 -20.19 18.96 51.65
CA GLU A 120 -20.84 18.29 50.51
C GLU A 120 -20.14 18.59 49.17
N ARG A 121 -19.68 19.85 48.99
CA ARG A 121 -18.90 20.23 47.80
C ARG A 121 -17.54 19.54 47.78
N LYS A 122 -16.85 19.48 48.93
CA LYS A 122 -15.57 18.78 49.07
C LYS A 122 -15.73 17.29 48.75
N GLU A 123 -16.77 16.63 49.24
CA GLU A 123 -17.05 15.21 48.96
C GLU A 123 -17.30 14.96 47.47
N LYS A 124 -18.15 15.76 46.82
CA LYS A 124 -18.39 15.67 45.36
C LYS A 124 -17.11 15.89 44.55
N ILE A 125 -16.26 16.83 44.94
CA ILE A 125 -14.96 17.07 44.28
C ILE A 125 -14.05 15.85 44.47
N ILE A 126 -13.98 15.26 45.66
CA ILE A 126 -13.17 14.06 45.92
C ILE A 126 -13.68 12.86 45.11
N GLU A 127 -14.99 12.66 45.04
CA GLU A 127 -15.60 11.58 44.24
C GLU A 127 -15.28 11.71 42.75
N THR A 128 -15.45 12.91 42.19
CA THR A 128 -15.10 13.18 40.80
C THR A 128 -13.61 13.01 40.54
N MET A 129 -12.73 13.49 41.44
CA MET A 129 -11.28 13.26 41.33
C MET A 129 -10.91 11.77 41.37
N LYS A 130 -11.56 10.97 42.22
CA LYS A 130 -11.35 9.51 42.24
C LYS A 130 -11.78 8.86 40.92
N LEU A 131 -12.90 9.28 40.36
CA LEU A 131 -13.38 8.78 39.07
C LEU A 131 -12.41 9.15 37.94
N TYR A 132 -11.89 10.37 37.91
CA TYR A 132 -10.84 10.77 36.97
C TYR A 132 -9.56 9.96 37.13
N GLN A 133 -9.10 9.72 38.36
CA GLN A 133 -7.92 8.89 38.61
C GLN A 133 -8.12 7.45 38.12
N GLN A 134 -9.32 6.89 38.30
CA GLN A 134 -9.67 5.57 37.77
C GLN A 134 -9.62 5.57 36.24
N GLN A 135 -10.26 6.56 35.59
CA GLN A 135 -10.24 6.69 34.12
C GLN A 135 -8.82 6.89 33.58
N GLU A 136 -8.00 7.71 34.25
CA GLU A 136 -6.61 7.92 33.87
C GLU A 136 -5.79 6.64 34.00
N SER A 137 -6.01 5.84 35.05
CA SER A 137 -5.36 4.54 35.20
C SER A 137 -5.77 3.55 34.10
N GLN A 138 -7.05 3.57 33.69
CA GLN A 138 -7.56 2.75 32.59
C GLN A 138 -6.98 3.18 31.25
N LEU A 139 -6.87 4.49 30.99
CA LEU A 139 -6.24 5.01 29.78
C LEU A 139 -4.77 4.59 29.70
N ARG A 140 -4.00 4.75 30.78
CA ARG A 140 -2.60 4.31 30.82
C ARG A 140 -2.46 2.80 30.57
N HIS A 141 -3.40 2.00 31.09
CA HIS A 141 -3.41 0.56 30.83
C HIS A 141 -3.71 0.23 29.35
N LEU A 142 -4.71 0.90 28.76
CA LEU A 142 -5.04 0.75 27.34
C LEU A 142 -3.90 1.19 26.43
N ASP A 143 -3.21 2.29 26.75
CA ASP A 143 -2.04 2.75 26.00
C ASP A 143 -0.88 1.74 26.05
N ALA A 144 -0.68 1.09 27.21
CA ALA A 144 0.31 0.03 27.34
C ALA A 144 -0.05 -1.19 26.48
N LEU A 145 -1.31 -1.61 26.49
CA LEU A 145 -1.81 -2.70 25.65
C LEU A 145 -1.70 -2.36 24.17
N LEU A 146 -2.02 -1.14 23.77
CA LEU A 146 -1.91 -0.67 22.40
C LEU A 146 -0.46 -0.80 21.91
N LYS A 147 0.51 -0.31 22.69
CA LYS A 147 1.95 -0.43 22.35
C LYS A 147 2.39 -1.89 22.25
N GLU A 148 1.92 -2.75 23.13
CA GLU A 148 2.22 -4.18 23.07
C GLU A 148 1.66 -4.82 21.79
N LYS A 149 0.43 -4.47 21.40
CA LYS A 149 -0.21 -4.98 20.18
C LYS A 149 0.46 -4.44 18.92
N GLU A 150 0.87 -3.19 18.90
CA GLU A 150 1.67 -2.62 17.81
C GLU A 150 3.01 -3.34 17.65
N ALA A 151 3.69 -3.65 18.76
CA ALA A 151 4.93 -4.42 18.73
C ALA A 151 4.71 -5.85 18.22
N GLN A 152 3.63 -6.53 18.65
CA GLN A 152 3.26 -7.85 18.14
C GLN A 152 2.97 -7.81 16.64
N LEU A 153 2.24 -6.81 16.17
CA LEU A 153 1.92 -6.63 14.76
C LEU A 153 3.20 -6.36 13.94
N ALA A 154 4.09 -5.50 14.44
CA ALA A 154 5.38 -5.25 13.79
C ALA A 154 6.24 -6.52 13.69
N ALA A 155 6.25 -7.35 14.73
CA ALA A 155 6.95 -8.64 14.71
C ALA A 155 6.35 -9.61 13.68
N VAL A 156 5.02 -9.71 13.60
CA VAL A 156 4.34 -10.56 12.60
C VAL A 156 4.59 -10.04 11.18
N ARG A 157 4.59 -8.72 10.96
CA ARG A 157 4.96 -8.14 9.66
C ARG A 157 6.40 -8.47 9.29
N ALA A 158 7.34 -8.36 10.22
CA ALA A 158 8.72 -8.72 9.97
C ALA A 158 8.88 -10.21 9.60
N GLN A 159 8.15 -11.10 10.28
CA GLN A 159 8.11 -12.53 9.92
C GLN A 159 7.53 -12.76 8.53
N TRP A 160 6.43 -12.08 8.20
CA TRP A 160 5.81 -12.16 6.88
C TRP A 160 6.74 -11.65 5.78
N ASP A 161 7.42 -10.52 6.01
CA ASP A 161 8.40 -9.98 5.08
C ASP A 161 9.58 -10.94 4.90
N GLU A 162 10.06 -11.58 5.97
CA GLU A 162 11.09 -12.62 5.91
C GLU A 162 10.62 -13.84 5.10
N GLU A 163 9.40 -14.34 5.33
CA GLU A 163 8.83 -15.44 4.54
C GLU A 163 8.66 -15.08 3.07
N LEU A 164 8.23 -13.85 2.76
CA LEU A 164 8.14 -13.35 1.39
C LEU A 164 9.51 -13.23 0.74
N LEU A 165 10.53 -12.76 1.47
CA LEU A 165 11.90 -12.74 1.00
C LEU A 165 12.41 -14.15 0.71
N LEU A 166 12.17 -15.12 1.61
CA LEU A 166 12.54 -16.52 1.40
C LEU A 166 11.82 -17.11 0.19
N MET A 167 10.54 -16.81 -0.01
CA MET A 167 9.75 -17.25 -1.17
C MET A 167 10.28 -16.64 -2.46
N ARG A 168 10.61 -15.35 -2.46
CA ARG A 168 11.23 -14.67 -3.60
C ARG A 168 12.60 -15.24 -3.89
N ASP A 169 13.46 -15.39 -2.89
CA ASP A 169 14.78 -15.98 -3.05
C ASP A 169 14.71 -17.44 -3.54
N MET A 170 13.68 -18.20 -3.13
CA MET A 170 13.40 -19.53 -3.70
C MET A 170 12.93 -19.44 -5.16
N SER A 171 12.10 -18.46 -5.51
CA SER A 171 11.67 -18.21 -6.89
C SER A 171 12.83 -17.78 -7.79
N ASP A 172 13.68 -16.86 -7.33
CA ASP A 172 14.85 -16.39 -8.05
C ASP A 172 15.89 -17.51 -8.21
N LYS A 173 16.04 -18.38 -7.20
CA LYS A 173 16.82 -19.62 -7.33
C LYS A 173 16.20 -20.62 -8.32
N ILE A 174 14.88 -20.60 -8.52
CA ILE A 174 14.20 -21.39 -9.54
C ILE A 174 14.36 -20.77 -10.93
N GLU A 175 14.50 -19.45 -11.04
CA GLU A 175 14.78 -18.75 -12.31
C GLU A 175 16.25 -18.85 -12.75
N ASP A 176 17.20 -18.86 -11.80
CA ASP A 176 18.64 -19.08 -12.07
C ASP A 176 19.00 -20.56 -12.31
N ILE A 177 18.12 -21.48 -11.93
CA ILE A 177 18.09 -22.80 -12.54
C ILE A 177 17.37 -22.58 -13.87
N GLU A 178 18.13 -22.36 -14.96
CA GLU A 178 17.63 -22.60 -16.32
C GLU A 178 16.70 -23.80 -16.22
N VAL A 179 15.39 -23.59 -16.43
CA VAL A 179 14.37 -24.63 -16.30
C VAL A 179 14.94 -25.86 -16.95
N ASP A 180 15.42 -26.81 -16.14
CA ASP A 180 16.14 -27.93 -16.72
C ASP A 180 15.06 -28.69 -17.47
N VAL A 181 15.10 -28.51 -18.78
CA VAL A 181 14.27 -29.15 -19.79
C VAL A 181 14.45 -30.68 -19.71
N SER A 182 15.26 -31.18 -18.76
CA SER A 182 15.47 -32.56 -18.36
C SER A 182 14.67 -33.03 -17.13
N GLY A 183 13.51 -32.44 -16.81
CA GLY A 183 12.54 -33.15 -15.97
C GLY A 183 12.16 -34.51 -16.59
N PRO A 184 12.04 -35.62 -15.83
CA PRO A 184 11.72 -36.95 -16.39
C PRO A 184 10.39 -36.97 -17.15
N LEU A 185 9.47 -36.07 -16.80
CA LEU A 185 8.21 -35.86 -17.49
C LEU A 185 8.41 -35.17 -18.85
N HIS A 186 9.27 -34.15 -18.92
CA HIS A 186 9.59 -33.41 -20.14
C HIS A 186 10.33 -34.31 -21.15
N VAL A 187 11.27 -35.14 -20.68
CA VAL A 187 11.95 -36.15 -21.52
C VAL A 187 10.97 -37.18 -22.10
N LYS A 188 9.97 -37.60 -21.31
CA LYS A 188 8.89 -38.49 -21.80
C LYS A 188 8.00 -37.78 -22.81
N LEU A 189 7.62 -36.53 -22.55
CA LEU A 189 6.81 -35.71 -23.46
C LEU A 189 7.54 -35.52 -24.80
N ARG A 190 8.83 -35.16 -24.78
CA ARG A 190 9.68 -35.05 -25.98
C ARG A 190 9.69 -36.34 -26.79
N LYS A 191 9.94 -37.49 -26.15
CA LYS A 191 9.90 -38.81 -26.83
C LYS A 191 8.53 -39.12 -27.45
N LEU A 192 7.44 -38.67 -26.85
CA LEU A 192 6.09 -38.84 -27.42
C LEU A 192 5.85 -37.89 -28.60
N VAL A 193 6.27 -36.63 -28.49
CA VAL A 193 6.20 -35.65 -29.58
C VAL A 193 7.03 -36.10 -30.78
N ASP A 194 8.25 -36.60 -30.56
CA ASP A 194 9.10 -37.14 -31.63
C ASP A 194 8.44 -38.32 -32.35
N LYS A 195 7.76 -39.21 -31.61
CA LYS A 195 6.99 -40.32 -32.20
C LYS A 195 5.77 -39.84 -32.97
N LEU A 196 5.04 -38.86 -32.44
CA LEU A 196 3.88 -38.24 -33.12
C LEU A 196 4.32 -37.56 -34.42
N GLU A 197 5.48 -36.90 -34.42
CA GLU A 197 6.05 -36.25 -35.59
C GLU A 197 6.54 -37.27 -36.63
N LEU A 198 7.13 -38.38 -36.19
CA LEU A 198 7.47 -39.50 -37.08
C LEU A 198 6.22 -40.13 -37.71
N MET A 199 5.15 -40.33 -36.93
CA MET A 199 3.87 -40.81 -37.46
C MET A 199 3.25 -39.82 -38.45
N ARG A 200 3.33 -38.51 -38.19
CA ARG A 200 2.88 -37.45 -39.12
C ARG A 200 3.60 -37.57 -40.46
N TRP A 201 4.91 -37.74 -40.44
CA TRP A 201 5.72 -37.87 -41.66
C TRP A 201 5.44 -39.17 -42.41
N LEU A 202 5.27 -40.28 -41.70
CA LEU A 202 4.90 -41.57 -42.30
C LEU A 202 3.51 -41.53 -42.94
N LEU A 203 2.53 -40.91 -42.30
CA LEU A 203 1.21 -40.66 -42.89
C LEU A 203 1.32 -39.81 -44.16
N GLY A 204 2.16 -38.77 -44.13
CA GLY A 204 2.47 -37.95 -45.31
C GLY A 204 3.00 -38.78 -46.48
N LYS A 205 3.95 -39.67 -46.21
CA LYS A 205 4.47 -40.59 -47.22
C LYS A 205 3.41 -41.57 -47.71
N LEU A 206 2.61 -42.12 -46.81
CA LEU A 206 1.63 -43.16 -47.12
C LEU A 206 0.50 -42.62 -48.01
N VAL A 207 0.03 -41.40 -47.75
CA VAL A 207 -0.99 -40.72 -48.56
C VAL A 207 -0.47 -40.32 -49.96
N ILE A 208 0.83 -40.10 -50.11
CA ILE A 208 1.45 -39.73 -51.39
C ILE A 208 1.90 -40.98 -52.16
N SER A 209 2.25 -42.06 -51.47
CA SER A 209 2.65 -43.32 -52.08
C SER A 209 1.47 -44.09 -52.65
N ARG A 210 1.65 -44.69 -53.82
CA ARG A 210 0.73 -45.69 -54.36
C ARG A 210 1.02 -47.03 -53.69
N THR A 211 0.44 -47.26 -52.53
CA THR A 211 0.47 -48.56 -51.87
C THR A 211 -0.46 -49.54 -52.59
N HIS A 212 -0.04 -50.79 -52.75
CA HIS A 212 -0.81 -51.81 -53.47
C HIS A 212 -2.10 -52.24 -52.76
N ASP A 213 -2.17 -52.09 -51.43
CA ASP A 213 -3.25 -52.68 -50.61
C ASP A 213 -4.42 -51.72 -50.28
N TYR A 214 -4.21 -50.40 -50.37
CA TYR A 214 -5.25 -49.41 -50.11
C TYR A 214 -5.10 -48.23 -51.07
N ASP A 215 -6.15 -47.98 -51.85
CA ASP A 215 -6.19 -46.90 -52.82
C ASP A 215 -6.74 -45.61 -52.19
N TRP A 216 -5.82 -44.72 -51.81
CA TRP A 216 -6.14 -43.40 -51.29
C TRP A 216 -6.87 -42.49 -52.30
N PHE A 217 -6.90 -42.84 -53.58
CA PHE A 217 -7.67 -42.12 -54.59
C PHE A 217 -9.13 -42.59 -54.66
N ALA A 218 -9.43 -43.81 -54.19
CA ALA A 218 -10.79 -44.34 -54.12
C ALA A 218 -11.58 -43.78 -52.92
N ASP A 219 -10.89 -43.37 -51.83
CA ASP A 219 -11.50 -42.74 -50.65
C ASP A 219 -10.95 -41.32 -50.40
N PRO A 220 -11.54 -40.29 -51.05
CA PRO A 220 -11.10 -38.91 -50.91
C PRO A 220 -11.34 -38.34 -49.51
N HIS A 221 -12.30 -38.87 -48.75
CA HIS A 221 -12.60 -38.36 -47.40
C HIS A 221 -11.52 -38.78 -46.39
N SER A 222 -11.12 -40.05 -46.40
CA SER A 222 -10.03 -40.56 -45.56
C SER A 222 -8.69 -39.96 -45.94
N ARG A 223 -8.48 -39.68 -47.24
CA ARG A 223 -7.30 -38.95 -47.69
C ARG A 223 -7.26 -37.51 -47.18
N LEU A 224 -8.36 -36.77 -47.27
CA LEU A 224 -8.43 -35.38 -46.80
C LEU A 224 -8.27 -35.27 -45.29
N SER A 225 -8.81 -36.21 -44.52
CA SER A 225 -8.63 -36.25 -43.06
C SER A 225 -7.18 -36.53 -42.68
N ALA A 226 -6.51 -37.47 -43.35
CA ALA A 226 -5.08 -37.72 -43.17
C ALA A 226 -4.22 -36.50 -43.54
N LEU A 227 -4.50 -35.86 -44.68
CA LEU A 227 -3.81 -34.62 -45.09
C LEU A 227 -4.00 -33.47 -44.11
N LYS A 228 -5.17 -33.38 -43.46
CA LYS A 228 -5.41 -32.39 -42.41
C LYS A 228 -4.50 -32.62 -41.20
N ILE A 229 -4.32 -33.86 -40.78
CA ILE A 229 -3.43 -34.24 -39.67
C ILE A 229 -1.95 -33.96 -40.03
N ILE A 230 -1.57 -34.16 -41.28
CA ILE A 230 -0.20 -33.92 -41.76
C ILE A 230 0.16 -32.42 -41.74
N ARG A 231 -0.81 -31.52 -41.95
CA ARG A 231 -0.53 -30.07 -42.08
C ARG A 231 -0.04 -29.42 -40.79
N THR A 232 -0.44 -29.92 -39.63
CA THR A 232 -0.06 -29.35 -38.33
C THR A 232 1.18 -30.05 -37.78
N PRO A 233 2.33 -29.37 -37.64
CA PRO A 233 3.51 -29.97 -37.01
C PRO A 233 3.25 -30.18 -35.51
N ASN A 234 3.75 -31.30 -34.97
CA ASN A 234 3.69 -31.56 -33.54
C ASN A 234 4.98 -31.01 -32.90
N THR A 235 4.90 -29.88 -32.20
CA THR A 235 6.03 -29.33 -31.43
C THR A 235 5.72 -29.38 -29.94
N LEU A 236 6.74 -29.35 -29.09
CA LEU A 236 6.53 -29.34 -27.63
C LEU A 236 5.66 -28.17 -27.18
N GLU A 237 5.83 -27.00 -27.80
CA GLU A 237 5.05 -25.78 -27.56
C GLU A 237 3.55 -25.97 -27.81
N THR A 238 3.16 -26.74 -28.85
CA THR A 238 1.73 -27.05 -29.11
C THR A 238 1.06 -27.84 -27.97
N PHE A 239 1.84 -28.52 -27.12
CA PHE A 239 1.32 -29.32 -26.00
C PHE A 239 1.53 -28.67 -24.63
N THR A 240 2.51 -27.76 -24.49
CA THR A 240 2.78 -27.06 -23.23
C THR A 240 2.06 -25.71 -23.13
N GLY A 241 1.46 -25.20 -24.21
CA GLY A 241 0.70 -23.95 -24.19
C GLY A 241 1.56 -22.71 -24.01
N ALA A 242 2.89 -22.84 -24.10
CA ALA A 242 3.81 -21.71 -24.15
C ALA A 242 3.82 -21.16 -25.57
N SER A 243 3.10 -20.07 -25.78
CA SER A 243 3.23 -19.17 -26.92
C SER A 243 3.87 -17.87 -26.47
#